data_AF-A0A379S393-F1
#
_entry.id   AF-A0A379S393-F1
#
_cell.length_a   1.000
_cell.length_b   1.000
_cell.length_c   1.000
_cell.angle_alpha   90.00
_cell.angle_beta   90.00
_cell.angle_gamma   90.00
#
_symmetry.space_group_name_H-M   'P 1'
#
loop_
_entity.id
_entity.type
_entity.pdbx_description
1 polymer ?
#
loop_
_entity_poly.entity_id
_entity_poly.type
_entity_poly.pdbx_seq_one_letter_code
_entity_poly.pdbx_strand_id
1 'polypeptide(L)'
;MQQPVVRIGEWLVTPSVNQISRQGRQITLEPRLIDLLMYFAHHPDEVLSRDNIIDHVWMRTIVTNHVVTQSISELRKSLRDGGDSNAEYIVTVPKRGYKLTAPVIWCEENSDEIDNASTSPSIASTLTEPTDVIPAAPPAAPPPLQAPTKKARRPRIAAFWTWFMFLLSLATLVVFIVMSVVDHNAAVTKTRLLLNPRDIDVRFEGGNSCNNWLSQESYAIGLGGLITDLLNTYSTFMVHDKTNYRVNEPSSSGKTLTIQFVNQRHYRAQQCFMSVVLIDNADGSTMLDKRYFVTNTNQLSIQDDLFNSLSFVLTQPWPDRMREQLALFRTPQNTALMHFYEARQLILSGDAQALSKASDILNGIIKETPDFKYAYEYKVLVDVLRQSQQPFDKKRMAALNEEFKEIDQIPGVKKTSVYYKIKTVDLLGKGDIDAAYEEINKSIELEMSWFNYVLLGKVYEMKGENRLAADAYLTAFNLRPGENTLYWIENGVFQTSVQKIVPYLNSFLAED
;
A
#
# COMPACT_ATOMS: atom_id res chain seq x y z
N MET A 1 -28.18 25.44 12.51
CA MET A 1 -27.13 25.94 11.60
C MET A 1 -25.92 25.03 11.77
N GLN A 2 -25.10 24.79 10.74
CA GLN A 2 -23.83 24.08 10.93
C GLN A 2 -22.82 25.04 11.55
N GLN A 3 -22.02 24.59 12.51
CA GLN A 3 -21.00 25.41 13.17
C GLN A 3 -19.71 25.44 12.32
N PRO A 4 -19.00 26.57 12.23
CA PRO A 4 -17.66 26.61 11.65
C PRO A 4 -16.68 25.91 12.59
N VAL A 5 -15.83 25.03 12.06
CA VAL A 5 -14.92 24.18 12.86
C VAL A 5 -13.60 24.89 13.14
N VAL A 6 -13.16 25.76 12.22
CA VAL A 6 -11.90 26.48 12.34
C VAL A 6 -12.01 27.88 11.73
N ARG A 7 -11.34 28.84 12.36
CA ARG A 7 -11.13 30.20 11.87
C ARG A 7 -9.70 30.36 11.39
N ILE A 8 -9.52 30.84 10.16
CA ILE A 8 -8.23 31.14 9.54
C ILE A 8 -8.23 32.62 9.20
N GLY A 9 -7.51 33.43 9.98
CA GLY A 9 -7.52 34.90 9.89
C GLY A 9 -8.91 35.50 10.09
N GLU A 10 -9.52 35.98 9.00
CA GLU A 10 -10.90 36.48 8.99
C GLU A 10 -11.95 35.49 8.42
N TRP A 11 -11.52 34.34 7.93
CA TRP A 11 -12.40 33.33 7.33
C TRP A 11 -12.79 32.26 8.35
N LEU A 12 -14.09 32.03 8.53
CA LEU A 12 -14.67 30.89 9.24
C LEU A 12 -14.93 29.76 8.25
N VAL A 13 -14.34 28.59 8.47
CA VAL A 13 -14.41 27.42 7.58
C VAL A 13 -15.42 26.41 8.14
N THR A 14 -16.32 25.94 7.27
CA THR A 14 -17.32 24.91 7.57
C THR A 14 -17.14 23.74 6.59
N PRO A 15 -16.27 22.75 6.90
CA PRO A 15 -15.89 21.69 5.95
C PRO A 15 -17.07 20.83 5.49
N SER A 16 -18.04 20.57 6.37
CA SER A 16 -19.23 19.74 6.13
C SER A 16 -20.16 20.23 5.01
N VAL A 17 -19.99 21.45 4.51
CA VAL A 17 -20.68 22.00 3.32
C VAL A 17 -19.71 22.65 2.32
N ASN A 18 -18.40 22.45 2.47
CA ASN A 18 -17.36 23.03 1.64
C ASN A 18 -17.40 24.57 1.53
N GLN A 19 -17.70 25.25 2.64
CA GLN A 19 -17.87 26.71 2.66
C GLN A 19 -16.83 27.43 3.54
N ILE A 20 -16.43 28.62 3.09
CA ILE A 20 -15.75 29.64 3.89
C ILE A 20 -16.65 30.87 4.01
N SER A 21 -16.58 31.58 5.14
CA SER A 21 -17.40 32.77 5.37
C SER A 21 -16.65 33.88 6.12
N ARG A 22 -16.94 35.13 5.77
CA ARG A 22 -16.29 36.33 6.34
C ARG A 22 -17.30 37.48 6.33
N GLN A 23 -17.49 38.11 7.50
CA GLN A 23 -18.34 39.30 7.66
C GLN A 23 -19.76 39.16 7.03
N GLY A 24 -20.37 37.98 7.13
CA GLY A 24 -21.70 37.68 6.58
C GLY A 24 -21.73 37.25 5.10
N ARG A 25 -20.61 37.36 4.37
CA ARG A 25 -20.46 36.79 3.02
C ARG A 25 -20.04 35.32 3.10
N GLN A 26 -20.60 34.48 2.25
CA GLN A 26 -20.25 33.05 2.12
C GLN A 26 -19.69 32.77 0.71
N ILE A 27 -18.70 31.89 0.64
CA ILE A 27 -18.13 31.36 -0.61
C ILE A 27 -18.11 29.83 -0.47
N THR A 28 -18.78 29.13 -1.38
CA THR A 28 -18.61 27.68 -1.56
C THR A 28 -17.37 27.44 -2.42
N LEU A 29 -16.51 26.53 -1.98
CA LEU A 29 -15.31 26.10 -2.70
C LEU A 29 -15.50 24.68 -3.26
N GLU A 30 -14.62 24.26 -4.16
CA GLU A 30 -14.49 22.83 -4.46
C GLU A 30 -14.00 22.07 -3.21
N PRO A 31 -14.45 20.82 -2.96
CA PRO A 31 -14.08 20.07 -1.76
C PRO A 31 -12.56 19.98 -1.56
N ARG A 32 -11.84 19.70 -2.65
CA ARG A 32 -10.37 19.64 -2.70
C ARG A 32 -9.66 20.93 -2.28
N LEU A 33 -10.28 22.10 -2.45
CA LEU A 33 -9.74 23.38 -1.97
C LEU A 33 -10.02 23.61 -0.48
N ILE A 34 -11.08 23.00 0.06
CA ILE A 34 -11.36 22.93 1.50
C ILE A 34 -10.41 21.95 2.16
N ASP A 35 -10.20 20.75 1.58
CA ASP A 35 -9.23 19.76 2.06
C ASP A 35 -7.81 20.38 2.11
N LEU A 36 -7.42 21.09 1.05
CA LEU A 36 -6.16 21.83 1.00
C LEU A 36 -6.06 22.91 2.08
N LEU A 37 -7.12 23.70 2.29
CA LEU A 37 -7.17 24.73 3.31
C LEU A 37 -7.14 24.16 4.74
N MET A 38 -7.82 23.04 4.97
CA MET A 38 -7.81 22.30 6.23
C MET A 38 -6.44 21.67 6.50
N TYR A 39 -5.75 21.14 5.48
CA TYR A 39 -4.39 20.64 5.64
C TYR A 39 -3.42 21.76 6.07
N PHE A 40 -3.50 22.94 5.44
CA PHE A 40 -2.78 24.14 5.91
C PHE A 40 -3.19 24.57 7.33
N ALA A 41 -4.45 24.39 7.75
CA ALA A 41 -4.92 24.75 9.08
C ALA A 41 -4.42 23.82 10.20
N HIS A 42 -4.17 22.54 9.91
CA HIS A 42 -3.52 21.61 10.83
C HIS A 42 -2.00 21.84 10.93
N HIS A 43 -1.40 22.45 9.90
CA HIS A 43 0.02 22.79 9.82
C HIS A 43 0.27 24.31 9.75
N PRO A 44 -0.21 25.10 10.73
CA PRO A 44 -0.02 26.55 10.73
C PRO A 44 1.46 26.90 10.87
N ASP A 45 1.89 27.96 10.19
CA ASP A 45 3.29 28.41 10.14
C ASP A 45 4.33 27.41 9.59
N GLU A 46 3.95 26.19 9.19
CA GLU A 46 4.86 25.20 8.59
C GLU A 46 5.11 25.47 7.09
N VAL A 47 6.22 24.98 6.54
CA VAL A 47 6.56 25.05 5.11
C VAL A 47 6.28 23.70 4.44
N LEU A 48 5.04 23.50 4.03
CA LEU A 48 4.58 22.30 3.33
C LEU A 48 5.17 22.24 1.92
N SER A 49 5.82 21.12 1.58
CA SER A 49 6.36 20.89 0.24
C SER A 49 5.25 20.55 -0.77
N ARG A 50 5.56 20.57 -2.08
CA ARG A 50 4.58 20.12 -3.09
C ARG A 50 4.29 18.63 -2.95
N ASP A 51 5.31 17.82 -2.71
CA ASP A 51 5.20 16.38 -2.42
C ASP A 51 4.20 16.18 -1.27
N ASN A 52 4.46 16.77 -0.09
CA ASN A 52 3.58 16.67 1.10
C ASN A 52 2.10 17.01 0.78
N ILE A 53 1.88 18.08 0.01
CA ILE A 53 0.54 18.54 -0.37
C ILE A 53 -0.16 17.54 -1.30
N ILE A 54 0.58 16.93 -2.25
CA ILE A 54 0.05 15.85 -3.11
C ILE A 54 -0.29 14.63 -2.24
N ASP A 55 0.65 14.19 -1.42
CA ASP A 55 0.53 12.95 -0.65
C ASP A 55 -0.66 12.98 0.33
N HIS A 56 -1.02 14.15 0.87
CA HIS A 56 -2.08 14.29 1.88
C HIS A 56 -3.43 14.79 1.32
N VAL A 57 -3.45 15.58 0.23
CA VAL A 57 -4.70 16.13 -0.34
C VAL A 57 -5.12 15.41 -1.63
N TRP A 58 -4.21 14.63 -2.24
CA TRP A 58 -4.44 13.79 -3.41
C TRP A 58 -4.05 12.32 -3.16
N MET A 59 -4.28 11.81 -1.94
CA MET A 59 -3.97 10.43 -1.45
C MET A 59 -4.32 9.24 -2.39
N ARG A 60 -5.12 9.44 -3.44
CA ARG A 60 -5.52 8.41 -4.42
C ARG A 60 -5.55 8.94 -5.87
N THR A 61 -4.75 9.96 -6.20
CA THR A 61 -4.74 10.52 -7.56
C THR A 61 -3.37 11.08 -7.92
N ILE A 62 -2.71 10.47 -8.92
CA ILE A 62 -1.45 10.95 -9.46
C ILE A 62 -1.69 12.31 -10.14
N VAL A 63 -1.25 13.39 -9.50
CA VAL A 63 -1.36 14.76 -10.03
C VAL A 63 0.01 15.40 -10.24
N THR A 64 0.10 16.28 -11.23
CA THR A 64 1.36 16.98 -11.53
C THR A 64 1.55 18.19 -10.62
N ASN A 65 2.81 18.61 -10.46
CA ASN A 65 3.19 19.87 -9.79
C ASN A 65 2.45 21.12 -10.32
N HIS A 66 1.90 21.07 -11.54
CA HIS A 66 1.09 22.14 -12.11
C HIS A 66 -0.28 22.23 -11.42
N VAL A 67 -0.96 21.10 -11.17
CA VAL A 67 -2.27 21.04 -10.50
C VAL A 67 -2.19 21.67 -9.10
N VAL A 68 -1.19 21.30 -8.29
CA VAL A 68 -0.95 21.92 -6.98
C VAL A 68 -0.76 23.44 -7.09
N THR A 69 0.00 23.88 -8.09
CA THR A 69 0.28 25.32 -8.30
C THR A 69 -0.97 26.08 -8.74
N GLN A 70 -1.86 25.46 -9.51
CA GLN A 70 -3.18 25.98 -9.87
C GLN A 70 -4.11 26.05 -8.63
N SER A 71 -4.28 24.95 -7.90
CA SER A 71 -5.16 24.90 -6.71
C SER A 71 -4.72 25.88 -5.61
N ILE A 72 -3.42 26.09 -5.39
CA ILE A 72 -2.90 27.14 -4.50
C ILE A 72 -3.28 28.54 -5.01
N SER A 73 -3.26 28.76 -6.32
CA SER A 73 -3.60 30.05 -6.94
C SER A 73 -5.10 30.34 -6.87
N GLU A 74 -5.94 29.31 -7.02
CA GLU A 74 -7.40 29.37 -6.86
C GLU A 74 -7.79 29.59 -5.39
N LEU A 75 -7.18 28.86 -4.46
CA LEU A 75 -7.39 29.07 -3.02
C LEU A 75 -6.97 30.48 -2.58
N ARG A 76 -5.82 30.98 -3.05
CA ARG A 76 -5.40 32.38 -2.85
C ARG A 76 -6.40 33.40 -3.41
N LYS A 77 -6.95 33.15 -4.60
CA LYS A 77 -7.96 34.00 -5.24
C LYS A 77 -9.24 34.05 -4.41
N SER A 78 -9.70 32.90 -3.89
CA SER A 78 -10.87 32.80 -3.02
C SER A 78 -10.67 33.49 -1.67
N LEU A 79 -9.52 33.28 -1.01
CA LEU A 79 -9.19 33.91 0.28
C LEU A 79 -9.00 35.44 0.18
N ARG A 80 -8.70 35.97 -1.01
CA ARG A 80 -8.65 37.41 -1.31
C ARG A 80 -10.03 38.02 -1.61
N ASP A 81 -11.01 37.23 -2.05
CA ASP A 81 -12.41 37.67 -2.31
C ASP A 81 -12.55 38.93 -3.19
N GLY A 82 -11.61 39.13 -4.12
CA GLY A 82 -11.54 40.31 -5.00
C GLY A 82 -11.16 41.63 -4.32
N GLY A 83 -10.85 41.63 -3.03
CA GLY A 83 -10.39 42.81 -2.28
C GLY A 83 -8.87 42.94 -2.28
N ASP A 84 -8.37 44.18 -2.32
CA ASP A 84 -6.94 44.50 -2.36
C ASP A 84 -6.29 44.48 -0.96
N SER A 85 -6.69 43.52 -0.11
CA SER A 85 -6.13 43.33 1.23
C SER A 85 -4.78 42.62 1.14
N ASN A 86 -3.71 43.30 1.60
CA ASN A 86 -2.31 42.83 1.56
C ASN A 86 -1.97 41.60 2.44
N ALA A 87 -2.96 40.91 3.00
CA ALA A 87 -2.75 39.66 3.74
C ALA A 87 -2.57 38.48 2.76
N GLU A 88 -1.31 38.11 2.45
CA GLU A 88 -1.02 36.88 1.69
C GLU A 88 -1.14 35.66 2.61
N TYR A 89 -2.37 35.16 2.80
CA TYR A 89 -2.72 34.01 3.66
C TYR A 89 -1.79 32.79 3.49
N ILE A 90 -1.43 32.46 2.25
CA ILE A 90 -0.53 31.35 1.90
C ILE A 90 0.64 31.94 1.11
N VAL A 91 1.86 31.95 1.67
CA VAL A 91 3.08 32.51 1.06
C VAL A 91 3.87 31.42 0.33
N THR A 92 4.49 31.76 -0.80
CA THR A 92 5.39 30.84 -1.53
C THR A 92 6.79 30.92 -0.94
N VAL A 93 7.33 29.80 -0.44
CA VAL A 93 8.72 29.72 0.05
C VAL A 93 9.63 29.19 -1.08
N PRO A 94 10.52 30.02 -1.66
CA PRO A 94 11.29 29.64 -2.85
C PRO A 94 12.05 28.32 -2.67
N LYS A 95 11.92 27.43 -3.67
CA LYS A 95 12.53 26.08 -3.71
C LYS A 95 12.10 25.11 -2.59
N ARG A 96 11.21 25.50 -1.66
CA ARG A 96 10.75 24.64 -0.55
C ARG A 96 9.27 24.25 -0.67
N GLY A 97 8.38 25.20 -0.94
CA GLY A 97 6.95 24.92 -1.00
C GLY A 97 6.09 26.13 -0.67
N TYR A 98 5.07 25.92 0.18
CA TYR A 98 4.07 26.90 0.57
C TYR A 98 3.89 26.90 2.09
N LYS A 99 3.52 28.05 2.66
CA LYS A 99 3.30 28.22 4.10
C LYS A 99 2.04 29.02 4.38
N LEU A 100 1.19 28.56 5.29
CA LEU A 100 0.11 29.37 5.86
C LEU A 100 0.70 30.37 6.86
N THR A 101 0.32 31.64 6.75
CA THR A 101 0.78 32.74 7.62
C THR A 101 -0.36 33.44 8.37
N ALA A 102 -1.60 33.09 8.06
CA ALA A 102 -2.76 33.58 8.77
C ALA A 102 -2.95 32.82 10.10
N PRO A 103 -3.33 33.50 11.20
CA PRO A 103 -3.54 32.84 12.49
C PRO A 103 -4.71 31.87 12.40
N VAL A 104 -4.53 30.67 12.96
CA VAL A 104 -5.54 29.61 13.00
C VAL A 104 -6.08 29.48 14.43
N ILE A 105 -7.40 29.45 14.57
CA ILE A 105 -8.11 29.26 15.84
C ILE A 105 -9.16 28.18 15.62
N TRP A 106 -9.04 27.07 16.33
CA TRP A 106 -10.05 26.01 16.32
C TRP A 106 -11.25 26.43 17.18
N CYS A 107 -12.46 26.14 16.70
CA CYS A 107 -13.70 26.48 17.41
C CYS A 107 -14.15 25.27 18.22
N GLU A 108 -13.75 25.20 19.48
CA GLU A 108 -14.18 24.15 20.40
C GLU A 108 -15.68 24.29 20.75
N GLU A 109 -16.38 23.16 20.81
CA GLU A 109 -17.82 23.10 21.08
C GLU A 109 -18.08 23.21 22.60
N ASN A 110 -17.88 24.41 23.15
CA ASN A 110 -18.31 24.75 24.50
C ASN A 110 -19.85 24.86 24.55
N SER A 111 -20.50 23.71 24.67
CA SER A 111 -21.78 23.63 25.38
C SER A 111 -21.57 24.08 26.83
N ASP A 112 -22.53 24.85 27.35
CA ASP A 112 -22.64 25.27 28.75
C ASP A 112 -21.56 26.27 29.27
N GLU A 113 -21.67 27.54 28.84
CA GLU A 113 -21.73 28.64 29.83
C GLU A 113 -22.38 29.92 29.27
N ILE A 114 -23.72 29.97 29.29
CA ILE A 114 -24.46 31.23 29.42
C ILE A 114 -25.48 31.06 30.54
N ASP A 115 -25.03 31.20 31.79
CA ASP A 115 -25.93 31.68 32.84
C ASP A 115 -25.19 32.48 33.94
N ASN A 116 -25.35 33.80 33.86
CA ASN A 116 -25.29 34.77 34.96
C ASN A 116 -24.17 34.65 36.02
N ALA A 117 -23.01 35.24 35.71
CA ALA A 117 -22.08 35.72 36.73
C ALA A 117 -22.65 36.92 37.53
N SER A 118 -23.60 36.70 38.46
CA SER A 118 -23.93 37.61 39.59
C SER A 118 -24.95 37.03 40.60
N THR A 119 -24.48 36.22 41.56
CA THR A 119 -25.18 36.10 42.87
C THR A 119 -24.17 35.82 43.99
N SER A 120 -24.03 36.74 44.94
CA SER A 120 -23.11 36.59 46.08
C SER A 120 -23.65 35.62 47.15
N PRO A 121 -22.79 34.84 47.83
CA PRO A 121 -23.18 34.12 49.04
C PRO A 121 -23.42 35.11 50.20
N SER A 122 -24.42 34.82 51.03
CA SER A 122 -24.82 35.66 52.18
C SER A 122 -24.44 35.00 53.51
N ILE A 123 -23.76 35.73 54.40
CA ILE A 123 -23.50 35.32 55.80
C ILE A 123 -23.68 36.53 56.74
N ALA A 124 -24.60 36.37 57.70
CA ALA A 124 -24.71 37.03 59.02
C ALA A 124 -24.67 38.58 59.19
N SER A 125 -25.87 39.16 59.38
CA SER A 125 -26.30 39.92 60.59
C SER A 125 -25.62 41.22 61.09
N THR A 126 -26.48 42.21 61.40
CA THR A 126 -26.35 43.31 62.42
C THR A 126 -25.25 44.38 62.20
N LEU A 127 -25.49 45.71 62.21
CA LEU A 127 -26.37 46.56 63.06
C LEU A 127 -26.76 47.94 62.43
N THR A 128 -27.76 48.59 63.04
CA THR A 128 -28.07 50.06 63.10
C THR A 128 -28.44 50.92 61.86
N GLU A 129 -29.66 51.50 61.98
CA GLU A 129 -30.21 52.82 61.55
C GLU A 129 -29.24 54.01 61.30
N PRO A 130 -29.69 55.15 60.68
CA PRO A 130 -30.93 55.45 59.90
C PRO A 130 -30.58 56.07 58.49
N THR A 131 -31.26 56.99 57.76
CA THR A 131 -32.46 57.86 57.95
C THR A 131 -33.06 58.36 56.60
N ASP A 132 -34.36 58.70 56.63
CA ASP A 132 -35.10 59.79 55.94
C ASP A 132 -35.25 60.00 54.40
N VAL A 133 -36.55 60.09 54.02
CA VAL A 133 -37.22 61.13 53.18
C VAL A 133 -37.26 61.01 51.64
N ILE A 134 -38.29 60.28 51.18
CA ILE A 134 -39.45 60.75 50.36
C ILE A 134 -39.27 61.11 48.84
N PRO A 135 -40.32 60.92 47.98
CA PRO A 135 -40.13 60.44 46.60
C PRO A 135 -40.90 61.24 45.51
N ALA A 136 -41.37 60.55 44.46
CA ALA A 136 -42.33 60.94 43.38
C ALA A 136 -41.72 61.65 42.13
N ALA A 137 -42.27 61.51 40.90
CA ALA A 137 -43.26 60.57 40.34
C ALA A 137 -43.15 60.54 38.77
N PRO A 138 -43.81 59.58 38.05
CA PRO A 138 -43.45 59.24 36.67
C PRO A 138 -44.44 59.69 35.53
N PRO A 139 -45.13 58.82 34.76
CA PRO A 139 -44.84 58.64 33.32
C PRO A 139 -46.04 58.85 32.37
N ALA A 140 -45.85 58.64 31.04
CA ALA A 140 -46.94 58.31 30.11
C ALA A 140 -46.49 57.54 28.84
N ALA A 141 -47.41 56.75 28.29
CA ALA A 141 -47.38 56.03 26.99
C ALA A 141 -48.86 55.67 26.60
N PRO A 142 -49.20 54.69 25.73
CA PRO A 142 -48.79 54.54 24.32
C PRO A 142 -49.88 54.76 23.21
N PRO A 143 -50.67 53.77 22.68
CA PRO A 143 -50.89 53.57 21.21
C PRO A 143 -52.41 53.45 20.82
N PRO A 144 -52.97 52.53 19.97
CA PRO A 144 -52.54 51.75 18.77
C PRO A 144 -53.56 51.65 17.57
N LEU A 145 -53.16 50.94 16.48
CA LEU A 145 -53.94 49.98 15.61
C LEU A 145 -55.27 50.34 14.87
N GLN A 146 -55.42 49.87 13.59
CA GLN A 146 -56.65 49.18 13.10
C GLN A 146 -56.63 48.43 11.73
N ALA A 147 -57.11 47.18 11.75
CA ALA A 147 -58.02 46.40 10.85
C ALA A 147 -57.86 46.23 9.29
N PRO A 148 -58.32 45.07 8.70
CA PRO A 148 -58.26 44.74 7.25
C PRO A 148 -59.62 44.39 6.55
N THR A 149 -59.61 43.99 5.27
CA THR A 149 -60.81 43.51 4.49
C THR A 149 -60.57 42.19 3.73
N LYS A 150 -61.63 41.52 3.23
CA LYS A 150 -61.60 40.14 2.65
C LYS A 150 -62.37 39.97 1.33
N LYS A 151 -61.80 39.17 0.40
CA LYS A 151 -62.47 38.42 -0.70
C LYS A 151 -61.63 37.15 -0.96
N ALA A 152 -62.12 35.97 -1.35
CA ALA A 152 -63.48 35.43 -1.52
C ALA A 152 -63.50 33.92 -1.10
N ARG A 153 -64.14 33.01 -1.84
CA ARG A 153 -64.08 31.53 -1.64
C ARG A 153 -64.04 30.76 -2.97
N ARG A 154 -63.25 29.68 -3.04
CA ARG A 154 -63.26 28.63 -4.09
C ARG A 154 -63.75 27.29 -3.49
N PRO A 155 -64.24 26.32 -4.28
CA PRO A 155 -64.84 25.09 -3.75
C PRO A 155 -63.82 24.18 -3.03
N ARG A 156 -64.15 23.75 -1.81
CA ARG A 156 -63.26 22.99 -0.91
C ARG A 156 -62.92 21.56 -1.37
N ILE A 157 -63.74 20.96 -2.24
CA ILE A 157 -63.60 19.54 -2.64
C ILE A 157 -62.32 19.31 -3.46
N ALA A 158 -62.01 20.23 -4.40
CA ALA A 158 -60.78 20.17 -5.19
C ALA A 158 -59.52 20.30 -4.30
N ALA A 159 -59.57 21.16 -3.28
CA ALA A 159 -58.46 21.34 -2.34
C ALA A 159 -58.19 20.09 -1.48
N PHE A 160 -59.23 19.32 -1.13
CA PHE A 160 -59.06 18.05 -0.41
C PHE A 160 -58.36 17.00 -1.28
N TRP A 161 -58.79 16.83 -2.53
CA TRP A 161 -58.18 15.84 -3.44
C TRP A 161 -56.75 16.20 -3.84
N THR A 162 -56.43 17.49 -4.03
CA THR A 162 -55.03 17.89 -4.29
C THR A 162 -54.15 17.71 -3.06
N TRP A 163 -54.63 17.98 -1.84
CA TRP A 163 -53.88 17.66 -0.61
C TRP A 163 -53.70 16.16 -0.40
N PHE A 164 -54.72 15.35 -0.69
CA PHE A 164 -54.63 13.89 -0.60
C PHE A 164 -53.59 13.32 -1.56
N MET A 165 -53.63 13.72 -2.84
CA MET A 165 -52.62 13.31 -3.83
C MET A 165 -51.22 13.80 -3.49
N PHE A 166 -51.09 15.04 -2.98
CA PHE A 166 -49.80 15.58 -2.52
C PHE A 166 -49.23 14.79 -1.34
N LEU A 167 -50.04 14.51 -0.31
CA LEU A 167 -49.63 13.69 0.84
C LEU A 167 -49.29 12.26 0.42
N LEU A 168 -50.03 11.67 -0.52
CA LEU A 168 -49.73 10.34 -1.06
C LEU A 168 -48.39 10.33 -1.81
N SER A 169 -48.11 11.34 -2.65
CA SER A 169 -46.81 11.47 -3.33
C SER A 169 -45.66 11.77 -2.37
N LEU A 170 -45.91 12.52 -1.29
CA LEU A 170 -44.92 12.80 -0.26
C LEU A 170 -44.62 11.52 0.56
N ALA A 171 -45.64 10.73 0.88
CA ALA A 171 -45.48 9.46 1.57
C ALA A 171 -44.71 8.44 0.72
N THR A 172 -45.00 8.32 -0.59
CA THR A 172 -44.21 7.43 -1.45
C THR A 172 -42.79 7.94 -1.65
N LEU A 173 -42.56 9.26 -1.80
CA LEU A 173 -41.21 9.83 -1.82
C LEU A 173 -40.44 9.53 -0.54
N VAL A 174 -41.05 9.69 0.64
CA VAL A 174 -40.44 9.36 1.93
C VAL A 174 -40.15 7.86 2.03
N VAL A 175 -41.05 6.98 1.56
CA VAL A 175 -40.77 5.53 1.51
C VAL A 175 -39.61 5.20 0.57
N PHE A 176 -39.51 5.83 -0.60
CA PHE A 176 -38.36 5.65 -1.50
C PHE A 176 -37.05 6.19 -0.91
N ILE A 177 -37.07 7.34 -0.23
CA ILE A 177 -35.90 7.88 0.47
C ILE A 177 -35.51 6.96 1.64
N VAL A 178 -36.48 6.46 2.43
CA VAL A 178 -36.21 5.51 3.51
C VAL A 178 -35.67 4.19 2.96
N MET A 179 -36.19 3.66 1.86
CA MET A 179 -35.62 2.46 1.21
C MET A 179 -34.22 2.72 0.62
N SER A 180 -33.95 3.93 0.13
CA SER A 180 -32.62 4.34 -0.38
C SER A 180 -31.61 4.72 0.73
N VAL A 181 -32.05 4.85 1.98
CA VAL A 181 -31.20 5.07 3.17
C VAL A 181 -31.08 3.79 4.00
N VAL A 182 -32.10 2.91 3.94
CA VAL A 182 -32.05 1.50 4.33
C VAL A 182 -31.50 0.67 3.16
N ASP A 183 -30.46 1.19 2.52
CA ASP A 183 -29.45 0.33 1.92
C ASP A 183 -29.05 -0.71 2.97
N HIS A 184 -28.92 -1.97 2.53
CA HIS A 184 -28.37 -3.00 3.40
C HIS A 184 -26.87 -2.76 3.54
N ASN A 185 -26.53 -1.86 4.47
CA ASN A 185 -25.31 -1.91 5.26
C ASN A 185 -25.32 -3.25 6.01
N ALA A 186 -25.03 -4.33 5.27
CA ALA A 186 -24.67 -5.62 5.82
C ALA A 186 -23.65 -5.35 6.89
N ALA A 187 -23.94 -5.78 8.13
CA ALA A 187 -23.19 -5.34 9.29
C ALA A 187 -21.70 -5.61 9.03
N VAL A 188 -20.93 -4.54 8.80
CA VAL A 188 -19.50 -4.63 8.58
C VAL A 188 -18.93 -5.07 9.90
N THR A 189 -18.83 -6.38 10.07
CA THR A 189 -18.03 -7.01 11.07
C THR A 189 -16.64 -6.44 10.88
N LYS A 190 -16.27 -5.52 11.78
CA LYS A 190 -14.88 -5.17 12.01
C LYS A 190 -14.21 -6.42 12.56
N THR A 191 -13.95 -7.36 11.66
CA THR A 191 -13.33 -8.65 11.92
C THR A 191 -12.01 -8.35 12.59
N ARG A 192 -11.94 -8.67 13.89
CA ARG A 192 -10.72 -8.54 14.66
C ARG A 192 -9.78 -9.63 14.18
N LEU A 193 -9.09 -9.34 13.08
CA LEU A 193 -8.12 -10.21 12.46
C LEU A 193 -7.02 -10.45 13.49
N LEU A 194 -6.90 -11.70 13.94
CA LEU A 194 -5.92 -12.07 14.94
C LEU A 194 -4.55 -12.05 14.28
N LEU A 195 -3.65 -11.21 14.80
CA LEU A 195 -2.26 -11.20 14.37
C LEU A 195 -1.57 -12.47 14.84
N ASN A 196 -0.84 -13.13 13.93
CA ASN A 196 -0.03 -14.29 14.21
C ASN A 196 1.46 -13.87 14.26
N PRO A 197 2.12 -13.90 15.44
CA PRO A 197 3.53 -13.49 15.57
C PRO A 197 4.54 -14.32 14.77
N ARG A 198 4.11 -15.43 14.15
CA ARG A 198 4.89 -16.28 13.24
C ARG A 198 4.66 -16.00 11.75
N ASP A 199 3.70 -15.14 11.39
CA ASP A 199 3.44 -14.74 10.01
C ASP A 199 4.15 -13.40 9.73
N ILE A 200 4.93 -13.33 8.65
CA ILE A 200 5.75 -12.15 8.29
C ILE A 200 5.44 -11.68 6.86
N ASP A 201 5.06 -10.41 6.72
CA ASP A 201 5.01 -9.71 5.43
C ASP A 201 6.42 -9.21 5.06
N VAL A 202 6.94 -9.56 3.88
CA VAL A 202 8.15 -8.92 3.30
C VAL A 202 7.71 -7.94 2.22
N ARG A 203 8.04 -6.65 2.38
CA ARG A 203 7.62 -5.57 1.48
C ARG A 203 8.82 -4.82 0.90
N PHE A 204 8.68 -4.32 -0.33
CA PHE A 204 9.65 -3.44 -0.97
C PHE A 204 8.98 -2.10 -1.30
N GLU A 205 9.51 -1.02 -0.74
CA GLU A 205 9.01 0.34 -0.97
C GLU A 205 9.96 1.06 -1.94
N GLY A 206 9.51 1.20 -3.19
CA GLY A 206 10.29 1.77 -4.30
C GLY A 206 10.49 3.28 -4.17
N GLY A 207 11.70 3.76 -4.49
CA GLY A 207 12.10 5.16 -4.33
C GLY A 207 12.78 5.71 -5.59
N ASN A 208 12.04 6.47 -6.40
CA ASN A 208 12.44 7.04 -7.70
C ASN A 208 13.54 8.15 -7.62
N SER A 209 14.60 7.96 -6.83
CA SER A 209 15.61 8.99 -6.54
C SER A 209 17.05 8.49 -6.39
N CYS A 210 17.34 7.23 -6.79
CA CYS A 210 18.65 6.62 -6.59
C CYS A 210 19.35 6.28 -7.91
N ASN A 211 20.66 6.56 -7.98
CA ASN A 211 21.50 6.19 -9.12
C ASN A 211 21.72 4.67 -9.15
N ASN A 212 21.82 4.09 -10.35
CA ASN A 212 21.89 2.63 -10.57
C ASN A 212 20.69 1.84 -10.00
N TRP A 213 19.50 2.44 -10.01
CA TRP A 213 18.25 1.89 -9.46
C TRP A 213 18.04 0.40 -9.79
N LEU A 214 18.04 0.02 -11.07
CA LEU A 214 17.67 -1.33 -11.50
C LEU A 214 18.45 -2.44 -10.78
N SER A 215 19.78 -2.36 -10.72
CA SER A 215 20.58 -3.41 -10.05
C SER A 215 20.38 -3.41 -8.53
N GLN A 216 20.19 -2.23 -7.92
CA GLN A 216 19.91 -2.11 -6.49
C GLN A 216 18.53 -2.67 -6.13
N GLU A 217 17.52 -2.43 -6.98
CA GLU A 217 16.17 -3.00 -6.91
C GLU A 217 16.19 -4.53 -7.11
N SER A 218 16.88 -5.04 -8.14
CA SER A 218 17.07 -6.48 -8.36
C SER A 218 17.67 -7.17 -7.13
N TYR A 219 18.69 -6.57 -6.52
CA TYR A 219 19.31 -7.09 -5.30
C TYR A 219 18.35 -7.05 -4.11
N ALA A 220 17.62 -5.96 -3.89
CA ALA A 220 16.66 -5.83 -2.78
C ALA A 220 15.50 -6.82 -2.88
N ILE A 221 14.88 -6.95 -4.07
CA ILE A 221 13.81 -7.93 -4.34
C ILE A 221 14.37 -9.35 -4.22
N GLY A 222 15.56 -9.61 -4.77
CA GLY A 222 16.22 -10.90 -4.69
C GLY A 222 16.58 -11.34 -3.27
N LEU A 223 16.92 -10.37 -2.40
CA LEU A 223 17.18 -10.57 -0.97
C LEU A 223 15.88 -10.80 -0.19
N GLY A 224 14.80 -10.07 -0.48
CA GLY A 224 13.47 -10.32 0.08
C GLY A 224 12.94 -11.72 -0.25
N GLY A 225 13.13 -12.15 -1.51
CA GLY A 225 12.83 -13.52 -1.93
C GLY A 225 13.69 -14.55 -1.21
N LEU A 226 15.01 -14.33 -1.09
CA LEU A 226 15.91 -15.24 -0.38
C LEU A 226 15.57 -15.35 1.12
N ILE A 227 15.15 -14.26 1.78
CA ILE A 227 14.69 -14.27 3.17
C ILE A 227 13.41 -15.10 3.30
N THR A 228 12.47 -14.94 2.35
CA THR A 228 11.21 -15.68 2.29
C THR A 228 11.43 -17.17 2.06
N ASP A 229 12.17 -17.53 1.00
CA ASP A 229 12.52 -18.90 0.64
C ASP A 229 13.17 -19.64 1.83
N LEU A 230 14.14 -19.00 2.51
CA LEU A 230 14.87 -19.64 3.61
C LEU A 230 14.09 -19.69 4.93
N LEU A 231 13.30 -18.68 5.28
CA LEU A 231 12.48 -18.74 6.49
C LEU A 231 11.38 -19.81 6.38
N ASN A 232 10.67 -19.87 5.26
CA ASN A 232 9.66 -20.90 5.01
C ASN A 232 10.26 -22.33 5.00
N THR A 233 11.51 -22.49 4.52
CA THR A 233 12.17 -23.80 4.45
C THR A 233 12.82 -24.26 5.77
N TYR A 234 13.37 -23.33 6.56
CA TYR A 234 14.29 -23.65 7.67
C TYR A 234 13.82 -23.14 9.05
N SER A 235 12.57 -22.71 9.18
CA SER A 235 11.99 -22.24 10.45
C SER A 235 10.52 -22.65 10.60
N THR A 236 9.84 -22.12 11.62
CA THR A 236 8.38 -22.22 11.79
C THR A 236 7.65 -20.90 11.54
N PHE A 237 8.29 -19.95 10.84
CA PHE A 237 7.65 -18.73 10.35
C PHE A 237 7.04 -18.99 8.97
N MET A 238 5.81 -18.51 8.75
CA MET A 238 5.25 -18.35 7.41
C MET A 238 5.61 -16.96 6.90
N VAL A 239 6.13 -16.86 5.69
CA VAL A 239 6.63 -15.61 5.13
C VAL A 239 6.02 -15.36 3.76
N HIS A 240 5.49 -14.15 3.59
CA HIS A 240 4.75 -13.71 2.40
C HIS A 240 5.56 -12.64 1.66
N ASP A 241 6.16 -12.98 0.52
CA ASP A 241 6.89 -12.02 -0.30
C ASP A 241 5.92 -11.13 -1.10
N LYS A 242 5.62 -9.97 -0.53
CA LYS A 242 4.76 -8.93 -1.10
C LYS A 242 5.58 -7.86 -1.86
N THR A 243 6.84 -8.14 -2.24
CA THR A 243 7.68 -7.18 -2.99
C THR A 243 7.19 -6.94 -4.44
N ASN A 244 6.29 -7.78 -4.95
CA ASN A 244 5.59 -7.60 -6.23
C ASN A 244 4.06 -7.38 -6.06
N TYR A 245 3.61 -7.08 -4.85
CA TYR A 245 2.19 -6.97 -4.52
C TYR A 245 1.79 -5.54 -4.17
N ARG A 246 0.93 -4.95 -5.00
CA ARG A 246 0.51 -3.54 -4.90
C ARG A 246 -0.77 -3.33 -4.07
N VAL A 247 -1.53 -4.40 -3.81
CA VAL A 247 -2.79 -4.33 -3.05
C VAL A 247 -2.49 -4.27 -1.55
N ASN A 248 -3.02 -3.26 -0.85
CA ASN A 248 -2.84 -3.11 0.59
C ASN A 248 -4.04 -3.64 1.37
N GLU A 249 -4.16 -4.96 1.46
CA GLU A 249 -5.22 -5.66 2.19
C GLU A 249 -4.91 -5.86 3.70
N PRO A 250 -5.92 -6.07 4.56
CA PRO A 250 -5.70 -6.44 5.96
C PRO A 250 -5.05 -7.82 6.07
N SER A 251 -3.89 -7.91 6.72
CA SER A 251 -3.14 -9.15 6.86
C SER A 251 -3.05 -9.60 8.33
N SER A 252 -3.04 -10.92 8.55
CA SER A 252 -2.78 -11.53 9.85
C SER A 252 -1.29 -11.56 10.23
N SER A 253 -0.40 -11.17 9.32
CA SER A 253 1.05 -11.09 9.57
C SER A 253 1.33 -10.28 10.83
N GLY A 254 1.85 -10.95 11.87
CA GLY A 254 2.23 -10.31 13.13
C GLY A 254 3.53 -9.52 13.05
N LYS A 255 4.29 -9.63 11.95
CA LYS A 255 5.50 -8.83 11.69
C LYS A 255 5.53 -8.31 10.25
N THR A 256 6.20 -7.17 10.05
CA THR A 256 6.46 -6.60 8.71
C THR A 256 7.95 -6.32 8.55
N LEU A 257 8.56 -6.89 7.51
CA LEU A 257 9.93 -6.58 7.08
C LEU A 257 9.87 -5.68 5.83
N THR A 258 10.10 -4.38 6.00
CA THR A 258 10.17 -3.42 4.89
C THR A 258 11.62 -3.23 4.46
N ILE A 259 11.87 -3.43 3.17
CA ILE A 259 13.11 -3.05 2.46
C ILE A 259 12.80 -1.79 1.64
N GLN A 260 13.57 -0.72 1.80
CA GLN A 260 13.37 0.53 1.06
C GLN A 260 14.70 1.23 0.74
N PHE A 261 14.73 2.09 -0.28
CA PHE A 261 15.92 2.90 -0.59
C PHE A 261 15.71 4.36 -0.23
N VAL A 262 16.50 4.85 0.73
CA VAL A 262 16.37 6.19 1.28
C VAL A 262 17.45 7.10 0.70
N ASN A 263 17.00 8.17 0.01
CA ASN A 263 17.87 9.25 -0.45
C ASN A 263 17.96 10.34 0.64
N GLN A 264 19.18 10.61 1.12
CA GLN A 264 19.44 11.78 1.97
C GLN A 264 19.44 13.05 1.10
N ARG A 265 18.29 13.73 1.01
CA ARG A 265 18.01 14.90 0.14
C ARG A 265 18.84 16.18 0.43
N HIS A 266 20.07 16.08 0.94
CA HIS A 266 20.94 17.23 1.27
C HIS A 266 21.75 17.77 0.07
N TYR A 267 22.27 16.90 -0.82
CA TYR A 267 23.01 17.31 -2.01
C TYR A 267 22.69 16.44 -3.24
N ARG A 268 22.83 17.02 -4.44
CA ARG A 268 22.44 16.45 -5.76
C ARG A 268 23.11 15.13 -6.17
N ALA A 269 24.00 14.54 -5.36
CA ALA A 269 24.79 13.37 -5.72
C ALA A 269 25.16 12.45 -4.54
N GLN A 270 24.41 12.49 -3.42
CA GLN A 270 24.63 11.53 -2.33
C GLN A 270 24.16 10.12 -2.71
N GLN A 271 24.84 9.11 -2.16
CA GLN A 271 24.46 7.71 -2.30
C GLN A 271 23.19 7.42 -1.49
N CYS A 272 22.22 6.72 -2.09
CA CYS A 272 21.14 6.10 -1.34
C CYS A 272 21.68 4.96 -0.47
N PHE A 273 21.01 4.70 0.64
CA PHE A 273 21.20 3.49 1.42
C PHE A 273 19.93 2.64 1.38
N MET A 274 20.10 1.32 1.37
CA MET A 274 19.02 0.36 1.59
C MET A 274 18.74 0.35 3.09
N SER A 275 17.55 0.79 3.49
CA SER A 275 17.02 0.60 4.84
C SER A 275 16.27 -0.73 4.89
N VAL A 276 16.51 -1.52 5.93
CA VAL A 276 15.81 -2.78 6.20
C VAL A 276 15.29 -2.72 7.63
N VAL A 277 13.96 -2.71 7.77
CA VAL A 277 13.28 -2.49 9.05
C VAL A 277 12.33 -3.66 9.32
N LEU A 278 12.44 -4.28 10.50
CA LEU A 278 11.49 -5.28 10.99
C LEU A 278 10.67 -4.66 12.12
N ILE A 279 9.34 -4.68 11.99
CA ILE A 279 8.38 -4.18 12.97
C ILE A 279 7.53 -5.35 13.48
N ASP A 280 7.26 -5.41 14.78
CA ASP A 280 6.19 -6.26 15.31
C ASP A 280 4.85 -5.49 15.24
N ASN A 281 3.89 -6.05 14.51
CA ASN A 281 2.61 -5.40 14.23
C ASN A 281 1.66 -5.44 15.44
N ALA A 282 1.98 -6.18 16.51
CA ALA A 282 1.14 -6.27 17.72
C ALA A 282 1.29 -5.07 18.66
N ASP A 283 2.48 -4.46 18.72
CA ASP A 283 2.76 -3.27 19.56
C ASP A 283 3.41 -2.09 18.79
N GLY A 284 3.79 -2.29 17.53
CA GLY A 284 4.46 -1.29 16.70
C GLY A 284 5.96 -1.13 16.99
N SER A 285 6.58 -2.05 17.74
CA SER A 285 7.99 -1.97 18.10
C SER A 285 8.92 -2.33 16.94
N THR A 286 9.98 -1.54 16.76
CA THR A 286 11.04 -1.83 15.79
C THR A 286 11.97 -2.90 16.35
N MET A 287 11.86 -4.12 15.83
CA MET A 287 12.74 -5.25 16.15
C MET A 287 14.12 -5.11 15.49
N LEU A 288 14.18 -4.49 14.31
CA LEU A 288 15.41 -4.29 13.53
C LEU A 288 15.36 -2.96 12.77
N ASP A 289 16.44 -2.18 12.81
CA ASP A 289 16.74 -1.09 11.86
C ASP A 289 18.17 -1.31 11.37
N LYS A 290 18.33 -1.54 10.06
CA LYS A 290 19.61 -1.72 9.39
C LYS A 290 19.69 -0.79 8.18
N ARG A 291 20.89 -0.26 7.94
CA ARG A 291 21.14 0.76 6.91
C ARG A 291 22.41 0.40 6.14
N TYR A 292 22.25 0.05 4.88
CA TYR A 292 23.32 -0.52 4.04
C TYR A 292 23.61 0.35 2.82
N PHE A 293 24.85 0.81 2.67
CA PHE A 293 25.32 1.42 1.43
C PHE A 293 25.67 0.32 0.44
N VAL A 294 24.71 -0.06 -0.40
CA VAL A 294 24.85 -1.16 -1.38
C VAL A 294 25.84 -0.77 -2.48
N THR A 295 26.96 -1.46 -2.56
CA THR A 295 27.96 -1.34 -3.64
C THR A 295 27.95 -2.59 -4.51
N ASN A 296 28.69 -2.55 -5.62
CA ASN A 296 28.94 -3.73 -6.45
C ASN A 296 29.93 -4.73 -5.81
N THR A 297 30.30 -4.58 -4.52
CA THR A 297 31.35 -5.38 -3.85
C THR A 297 31.04 -5.85 -2.42
N ASN A 298 29.92 -5.44 -1.82
CA ASN A 298 29.59 -5.74 -0.41
C ASN A 298 28.27 -6.50 -0.21
N GLN A 299 27.62 -6.93 -1.29
CA GLN A 299 26.30 -7.57 -1.32
C GLN A 299 26.24 -8.84 -0.44
N LEU A 300 27.30 -9.65 -0.44
CA LEU A 300 27.40 -10.83 0.44
C LEU A 300 27.62 -10.48 1.91
N SER A 301 28.34 -9.40 2.20
CA SER A 301 28.55 -8.91 3.57
C SER A 301 27.25 -8.35 4.16
N ILE A 302 26.49 -7.61 3.35
CA ILE A 302 25.13 -7.14 3.69
C ILE A 302 24.19 -8.33 3.92
N GLN A 303 24.22 -9.34 3.04
CA GLN A 303 23.41 -10.55 3.16
C GLN A 303 23.74 -11.31 4.46
N ASP A 304 25.02 -11.56 4.74
CA ASP A 304 25.48 -12.24 5.96
C ASP A 304 25.11 -11.45 7.24
N ASP A 305 25.35 -10.13 7.28
CA ASP A 305 24.96 -9.30 8.44
C ASP A 305 23.44 -9.29 8.66
N LEU A 306 22.65 -9.18 7.59
CA LEU A 306 21.20 -9.20 7.69
C LEU A 306 20.68 -10.55 8.18
N PHE A 307 21.15 -11.68 7.64
CA PHE A 307 20.74 -13.00 8.13
C PHE A 307 21.21 -13.25 9.58
N ASN A 308 22.41 -12.84 9.97
CA ASN A 308 22.84 -12.95 11.37
C ASN A 308 21.96 -12.10 12.30
N SER A 309 21.55 -10.91 11.86
CA SER A 309 20.67 -10.02 12.62
C SER A 309 19.23 -10.54 12.72
N LEU A 310 18.69 -11.09 11.63
CA LEU A 310 17.38 -11.75 11.60
C LEU A 310 17.33 -12.97 12.54
N SER A 311 18.39 -13.79 12.56
CA SER A 311 18.52 -14.91 13.51
C SER A 311 18.40 -14.44 14.97
N PHE A 312 19.10 -13.35 15.31
CA PHE A 312 19.05 -12.78 16.65
C PHE A 312 17.66 -12.25 17.02
N VAL A 313 17.06 -11.38 16.19
CA VAL A 313 15.79 -10.70 16.53
C VAL A 313 14.56 -11.61 16.42
N LEU A 314 14.57 -12.60 15.53
CA LEU A 314 13.52 -13.63 15.44
C LEU A 314 13.75 -14.78 16.42
N THR A 315 14.87 -14.79 17.16
CA THR A 315 15.33 -15.90 18.02
C THR A 315 15.39 -17.26 17.29
N GLN A 316 15.77 -17.22 16.01
CA GLN A 316 15.77 -18.36 15.09
C GLN A 316 17.20 -18.70 14.65
N PRO A 317 17.86 -19.71 15.25
CA PRO A 317 19.17 -20.14 14.77
C PRO A 317 19.07 -20.81 13.39
N TRP A 318 20.10 -20.60 12.55
CA TRP A 318 20.16 -21.17 11.20
C TRP A 318 20.78 -22.58 11.19
N PRO A 319 20.07 -23.61 10.69
CA PRO A 319 20.60 -24.97 10.62
C PRO A 319 21.69 -25.10 9.56
N ASP A 320 22.51 -26.15 9.65
CA ASP A 320 23.64 -26.37 8.73
C ASP A 320 23.21 -26.42 7.26
N ARG A 321 22.06 -27.03 6.96
CA ARG A 321 21.47 -27.11 5.61
C ARG A 321 21.14 -25.72 5.01
N MET A 322 20.71 -24.76 5.84
CA MET A 322 20.53 -23.36 5.42
C MET A 322 21.86 -22.67 5.17
N ARG A 323 22.89 -22.99 5.96
CA ARG A 323 24.25 -22.46 5.78
C ARG A 323 24.94 -23.02 4.52
N GLU A 324 24.68 -24.28 4.17
CA GLU A 324 25.05 -24.85 2.87
C GLU A 324 24.32 -24.14 1.71
N GLN A 325 23.00 -23.91 1.82
CA GLN A 325 22.22 -23.19 0.81
C GLN A 325 22.70 -21.74 0.60
N LEU A 326 23.06 -21.02 1.66
CA LEU A 326 23.68 -19.70 1.58
C LEU A 326 25.10 -19.73 1.00
N ALA A 327 25.84 -20.84 1.14
CA ALA A 327 27.18 -20.98 0.58
C ALA A 327 27.18 -21.05 -0.97
N LEU A 328 26.08 -21.48 -1.60
CA LEU A 328 25.92 -21.49 -3.07
C LEU A 328 26.11 -20.10 -3.70
N PHE A 329 25.86 -19.04 -2.94
CA PHE A 329 25.99 -17.64 -3.37
C PHE A 329 27.41 -17.05 -3.17
N ARG A 330 28.36 -17.78 -2.55
CA ARG A 330 29.65 -17.23 -2.06
C ARG A 330 30.81 -17.28 -3.06
N THR A 331 30.60 -17.83 -4.25
CA THR A 331 31.60 -17.97 -5.34
C THR A 331 31.73 -16.81 -6.35
N PRO A 332 30.80 -15.83 -6.50
CA PRO A 332 30.93 -14.83 -7.55
C PRO A 332 32.04 -13.83 -7.24
N GLN A 333 32.83 -13.48 -8.26
CA GLN A 333 33.53 -12.20 -8.29
C GLN A 333 32.50 -11.07 -8.11
N ASN A 334 32.85 -10.07 -7.30
CA ASN A 334 32.01 -8.97 -6.81
C ASN A 334 30.79 -8.55 -7.66
N THR A 335 30.95 -8.34 -8.98
CA THR A 335 29.90 -7.89 -9.90
C THR A 335 28.87 -8.98 -10.26
N ALA A 336 29.27 -10.24 -10.35
CA ALA A 336 28.43 -11.32 -10.89
C ALA A 336 27.16 -11.59 -10.06
N LEU A 337 27.17 -11.30 -8.75
CA LEU A 337 25.98 -11.45 -7.90
C LEU A 337 24.87 -10.44 -8.22
N MET A 338 25.22 -9.21 -8.64
CA MET A 338 24.22 -8.22 -9.06
C MET A 338 23.50 -8.66 -10.33
N HIS A 339 24.26 -9.12 -11.33
CA HIS A 339 23.68 -9.64 -12.58
C HIS A 339 22.94 -10.96 -12.36
N PHE A 340 23.33 -11.80 -11.39
CA PHE A 340 22.57 -12.98 -11.01
C PHE A 340 21.20 -12.61 -10.42
N TYR A 341 21.13 -11.56 -9.59
CA TYR A 341 19.85 -11.06 -9.09
C TYR A 341 19.02 -10.34 -10.17
N GLU A 342 19.64 -9.64 -11.13
CA GLU A 342 18.96 -9.13 -12.33
C GLU A 342 18.33 -10.28 -13.15
N ALA A 343 19.07 -11.37 -13.36
CA ALA A 343 18.56 -12.58 -14.00
C ALA A 343 17.43 -13.25 -13.18
N ARG A 344 17.54 -13.32 -11.84
CA ARG A 344 16.43 -13.80 -11.00
C ARG A 344 15.19 -12.92 -11.16
N GLN A 345 15.30 -11.59 -11.19
CA GLN A 345 14.15 -10.70 -11.38
C GLN A 345 13.46 -10.91 -12.74
N LEU A 346 14.22 -11.15 -13.81
CA LEU A 346 13.70 -11.50 -15.14
C LEU A 346 13.04 -12.89 -15.17
N ILE A 347 13.50 -13.83 -14.33
CA ILE A 347 12.82 -15.12 -14.13
C ILE A 347 11.49 -14.93 -13.40
N LEU A 348 11.36 -13.93 -12.52
CA LEU A 348 10.09 -13.65 -11.85
C LEU A 348 8.99 -13.21 -12.84
N SER A 349 9.28 -12.36 -13.84
CA SER A 349 8.27 -11.99 -14.84
C SER A 349 7.92 -13.15 -15.78
N GLY A 350 8.90 -14.02 -16.07
CA GLY A 350 8.68 -15.31 -16.74
C GLY A 350 8.33 -15.25 -18.22
N ASP A 351 8.15 -14.07 -18.81
CA ASP A 351 7.86 -13.91 -20.23
C ASP A 351 9.06 -14.33 -21.11
N ALA A 352 8.78 -14.73 -22.35
CA ALA A 352 9.80 -15.28 -23.25
C ALA A 352 10.95 -14.30 -23.57
N GLN A 353 10.72 -12.99 -23.50
CA GLN A 353 11.77 -11.98 -23.72
C GLN A 353 12.65 -11.84 -22.47
N ALA A 354 12.07 -11.75 -21.28
CA ALA A 354 12.79 -11.71 -20.02
C ALA A 354 13.56 -13.00 -19.76
N LEU A 355 12.98 -14.18 -20.01
CA LEU A 355 13.70 -15.46 -19.94
C LEU A 355 14.86 -15.54 -20.94
N SER A 356 14.70 -14.99 -22.16
CA SER A 356 15.84 -14.90 -23.08
C SER A 356 16.95 -14.01 -22.51
N LYS A 357 16.62 -12.80 -22.02
CA LYS A 357 17.58 -11.89 -21.40
C LYS A 357 18.24 -12.50 -20.15
N ALA A 358 17.49 -13.26 -19.34
CA ALA A 358 18.01 -13.98 -18.18
C ALA A 358 19.04 -15.04 -18.60
N SER A 359 18.74 -15.84 -19.63
CA SER A 359 19.69 -16.80 -20.21
C SER A 359 20.95 -16.09 -20.71
N ASP A 360 20.82 -14.98 -21.44
CA ASP A 360 21.95 -14.22 -21.96
C ASP A 360 22.84 -13.64 -20.84
N ILE A 361 22.24 -13.12 -19.75
CA ILE A 361 22.97 -12.64 -18.57
C ILE A 361 23.68 -13.78 -17.83
N LEU A 362 23.00 -14.91 -17.60
CA LEU A 362 23.59 -16.08 -16.94
C LEU A 362 24.73 -16.67 -17.78
N ASN A 363 24.60 -16.70 -19.10
CA ASN A 363 25.68 -17.04 -20.03
C ASN A 363 26.88 -16.06 -19.98
N GLY A 364 26.70 -14.81 -19.53
CA GLY A 364 27.79 -13.89 -19.21
C GLY A 364 28.48 -14.29 -17.91
N ILE A 365 27.70 -14.42 -16.84
CA ILE A 365 28.16 -14.79 -15.49
C ILE A 365 28.98 -16.09 -15.49
N ILE A 366 28.55 -17.10 -16.24
CA ILE A 366 29.25 -18.40 -16.34
C ILE A 366 30.61 -18.27 -17.03
N LYS A 367 30.80 -17.32 -17.95
CA LYS A 367 32.08 -17.05 -18.63
C LYS A 367 33.04 -16.26 -17.74
N GLU A 368 32.51 -15.30 -16.99
CA GLU A 368 33.30 -14.46 -16.05
C GLU A 368 33.65 -15.20 -14.76
N THR A 369 32.75 -16.06 -14.28
CA THR A 369 32.85 -16.81 -13.02
C THR A 369 32.50 -18.30 -13.20
N PRO A 370 33.34 -19.11 -13.87
CA PRO A 370 33.05 -20.53 -14.14
C PRO A 370 32.81 -21.39 -12.89
N ASP A 371 33.27 -20.97 -11.72
CA ASP A 371 33.09 -21.67 -10.44
C ASP A 371 31.72 -21.40 -9.79
N PHE A 372 30.96 -20.41 -10.27
CA PHE A 372 29.61 -20.10 -9.76
C PHE A 372 28.56 -21.05 -10.35
N LYS A 373 28.67 -22.35 -10.00
CA LYS A 373 27.84 -23.44 -10.54
C LYS A 373 26.33 -23.20 -10.37
N TYR A 374 25.92 -22.52 -9.31
CA TYR A 374 24.52 -22.17 -9.08
C TYR A 374 23.94 -21.24 -10.17
N ALA A 375 24.75 -20.37 -10.79
CA ALA A 375 24.32 -19.60 -11.96
C ALA A 375 24.16 -20.48 -13.22
N TYR A 376 24.93 -21.55 -13.34
CA TYR A 376 24.75 -22.56 -14.39
C TYR A 376 23.46 -23.36 -14.19
N GLU A 377 23.16 -23.80 -12.95
CA GLU A 377 21.87 -24.45 -12.64
C GLU A 377 20.68 -23.56 -13.05
N TYR A 378 20.72 -22.27 -12.68
CA TYR A 378 19.68 -21.32 -13.09
C TYR A 378 19.61 -21.11 -14.61
N LYS A 379 20.73 -21.17 -15.35
CA LYS A 379 20.72 -21.09 -16.83
C LYS A 379 19.99 -22.29 -17.43
N VAL A 380 20.28 -23.51 -16.97
CA VAL A 380 19.61 -24.73 -17.45
C VAL A 380 18.12 -24.70 -17.13
N LEU A 381 17.73 -24.21 -15.94
CA LEU A 381 16.31 -23.99 -15.60
C LEU A 381 15.64 -23.01 -16.55
N VAL A 382 16.27 -21.87 -16.83
CA VAL A 382 15.75 -20.88 -17.79
C VAL A 382 15.58 -21.46 -19.19
N ASP A 383 16.55 -22.22 -19.68
CA ASP A 383 16.52 -22.74 -21.05
C ASP A 383 15.53 -23.91 -21.21
N VAL A 384 15.29 -24.69 -20.15
CA VAL A 384 14.15 -25.62 -20.05
C VAL A 384 12.81 -24.89 -20.08
N LEU A 385 12.67 -23.80 -19.33
CA LEU A 385 11.43 -23.01 -19.29
C LEU A 385 11.16 -22.35 -20.66
N ARG A 386 12.19 -21.81 -21.31
CA ARG A 386 12.11 -21.29 -22.70
C ARG A 386 11.69 -22.39 -23.68
N GLN A 387 12.25 -23.58 -23.58
CA GLN A 387 11.86 -24.74 -24.39
C GLN A 387 10.38 -25.12 -24.18
N SER A 388 9.85 -25.01 -22.97
CA SER A 388 8.42 -25.28 -22.69
C SER A 388 7.48 -24.24 -23.31
N GLN A 389 7.88 -22.97 -23.34
CA GLN A 389 7.10 -21.88 -23.94
C GLN A 389 7.20 -21.83 -25.48
N GLN A 390 8.39 -22.09 -26.02
CA GLN A 390 8.70 -21.99 -27.45
C GLN A 390 9.63 -23.13 -27.87
N PRO A 391 9.10 -24.20 -28.50
CA PRO A 391 9.89 -25.35 -28.90
C PRO A 391 11.11 -25.00 -29.76
N PHE A 392 12.27 -25.39 -29.27
CA PHE A 392 13.58 -25.15 -29.87
C PHE A 392 13.79 -25.94 -31.17
N ASP A 393 14.63 -25.40 -32.05
CA ASP A 393 15.15 -26.14 -33.20
C ASP A 393 16.04 -27.33 -32.78
N LYS A 394 16.30 -28.25 -33.72
CA LYS A 394 17.09 -29.47 -33.45
C LYS A 394 18.51 -29.20 -32.92
N LYS A 395 19.13 -28.06 -33.25
CA LYS A 395 20.47 -27.69 -32.78
C LYS A 395 20.43 -27.15 -31.36
N ARG A 396 19.45 -26.29 -31.05
CA ARG A 396 19.19 -25.80 -29.69
C ARG A 396 18.78 -26.94 -28.74
N MET A 397 17.93 -27.87 -29.20
CA MET A 397 17.61 -29.09 -28.45
C MET A 397 18.83 -29.98 -28.22
N ALA A 398 19.74 -30.11 -29.19
CA ALA A 398 20.98 -30.86 -29.00
C ALA A 398 21.89 -30.22 -27.92
N ALA A 399 21.95 -28.89 -27.86
CA ALA A 399 22.68 -28.17 -26.81
C ALA A 399 22.05 -28.39 -25.42
N LEU A 400 20.74 -28.20 -25.27
CA LEU A 400 20.04 -28.41 -24.00
C LEU A 400 20.18 -29.86 -23.47
N ASN A 401 20.20 -30.84 -24.38
CA ASN A 401 20.47 -32.24 -24.04
C ASN A 401 21.93 -32.53 -23.61
N GLU A 402 22.89 -31.66 -23.93
CA GLU A 402 24.26 -31.74 -23.39
C GLU A 402 24.34 -31.07 -22.02
N GLU A 403 23.68 -29.92 -21.85
CA GLU A 403 23.57 -29.22 -20.56
C GLU A 403 22.91 -30.10 -19.48
N PHE A 404 21.95 -30.94 -19.85
CA PHE A 404 21.38 -31.97 -18.97
C PHE A 404 22.39 -33.03 -18.48
N LYS A 405 23.44 -33.32 -19.26
CA LYS A 405 24.51 -34.26 -18.85
C LYS A 405 25.58 -33.54 -18.04
N GLU A 406 25.88 -32.29 -18.38
CA GLU A 406 26.82 -31.44 -17.65
C GLU A 406 26.30 -31.16 -16.23
N ILE A 407 25.02 -30.78 -16.07
CA ILE A 407 24.43 -30.54 -14.74
C ILE A 407 24.43 -31.81 -13.88
N ASP A 408 24.13 -32.98 -14.44
CA ASP A 408 24.13 -34.27 -13.72
C ASP A 408 25.52 -34.68 -13.19
N GLN A 409 26.60 -34.04 -13.68
CA GLN A 409 27.98 -34.24 -13.23
C GLN A 409 28.44 -33.23 -12.17
N ILE A 410 27.67 -32.18 -11.87
CA ILE A 410 28.06 -31.14 -10.90
C ILE A 410 28.05 -31.72 -9.47
N PRO A 411 29.17 -31.71 -8.73
CA PRO A 411 29.22 -32.23 -7.36
C PRO A 411 28.27 -31.48 -6.43
N GLY A 412 27.42 -32.22 -5.71
CA GLY A 412 26.46 -31.66 -4.76
C GLY A 412 25.17 -31.10 -5.36
N VAL A 413 25.01 -31.07 -6.69
CA VAL A 413 23.83 -30.48 -7.36
C VAL A 413 22.49 -31.09 -6.90
N LYS A 414 22.49 -32.38 -6.53
CA LYS A 414 21.33 -33.09 -5.97
C LYS A 414 20.96 -32.68 -4.54
N LYS A 415 21.61 -31.64 -3.98
CA LYS A 415 21.19 -30.91 -2.77
C LYS A 415 20.42 -29.63 -3.08
N THR A 416 20.33 -29.17 -4.33
CA THR A 416 19.63 -27.91 -4.66
C THR A 416 18.21 -28.21 -5.15
N SER A 417 17.25 -27.35 -4.79
CA SER A 417 15.90 -27.41 -5.38
C SER A 417 15.91 -27.10 -6.88
N VAL A 418 16.88 -26.31 -7.36
CA VAL A 418 17.01 -25.92 -8.78
C VAL A 418 17.18 -27.13 -9.69
N TYR A 419 18.00 -28.10 -9.29
CA TYR A 419 18.14 -29.39 -9.98
C TYR A 419 16.79 -30.11 -10.19
N TYR A 420 15.97 -30.17 -9.13
CA TYR A 420 14.69 -30.87 -9.16
C TYR A 420 13.61 -30.10 -9.94
N LYS A 421 13.61 -28.76 -9.91
CA LYS A 421 12.79 -27.91 -10.80
C LYS A 421 13.10 -28.19 -12.28
N ILE A 422 14.37 -28.31 -12.65
CA ILE A 422 14.82 -28.63 -14.01
C ILE A 422 14.26 -29.97 -14.46
N LYS A 423 14.48 -31.03 -13.67
CA LYS A 423 13.99 -32.38 -14.01
C LYS A 423 12.46 -32.42 -14.07
N THR A 424 11.76 -31.73 -13.16
CA THR A 424 10.29 -31.62 -13.18
C THR A 424 9.77 -31.07 -14.51
N VAL A 425 10.29 -29.92 -14.97
CA VAL A 425 9.78 -29.29 -16.21
C VAL A 425 10.17 -30.08 -17.46
N ASP A 426 11.36 -30.69 -17.48
CA ASP A 426 11.80 -31.60 -18.55
C ASP A 426 10.90 -32.86 -18.64
N LEU A 427 10.52 -33.45 -17.51
CA LEU A 427 9.62 -34.61 -17.45
C LEU A 427 8.18 -34.24 -17.82
N LEU A 428 7.67 -33.09 -17.37
CA LEU A 428 6.38 -32.54 -17.82
C LEU A 428 6.38 -32.32 -19.35
N GLY A 429 7.45 -31.76 -19.91
CA GLY A 429 7.61 -31.59 -21.36
C GLY A 429 7.69 -32.90 -22.16
N LYS A 430 7.95 -34.03 -21.48
CA LYS A 430 7.94 -35.40 -22.04
C LYS A 430 6.64 -36.14 -21.78
N GLY A 431 5.74 -35.61 -20.94
CA GLY A 431 4.52 -36.28 -20.50
C GLY A 431 4.73 -37.37 -19.43
N ASP A 432 5.89 -37.41 -18.77
CA ASP A 432 6.17 -38.34 -17.67
C ASP A 432 5.74 -37.72 -16.33
N ILE A 433 4.43 -37.77 -16.09
CA ILE A 433 3.77 -37.00 -15.01
C ILE A 433 4.09 -37.57 -13.63
N ASP A 434 4.25 -38.89 -13.50
CA ASP A 434 4.53 -39.53 -12.21
C ASP A 434 6.00 -39.35 -11.81
N ALA A 435 6.95 -39.41 -12.75
CA ALA A 435 8.33 -39.01 -12.46
C ALA A 435 8.42 -37.51 -12.13
N ALA A 436 7.71 -36.64 -12.87
CA ALA A 436 7.64 -35.21 -12.54
C ALA A 436 7.06 -34.97 -11.13
N TYR A 437 6.07 -35.76 -10.70
CA TYR A 437 5.52 -35.72 -9.35
C TYR A 437 6.55 -36.11 -8.28
N GLU A 438 7.35 -37.14 -8.51
CA GLU A 438 8.42 -37.49 -7.57
C GLU A 438 9.48 -36.38 -7.47
N GLU A 439 9.95 -35.83 -8.60
CA GLU A 439 11.01 -34.82 -8.59
C GLU A 439 10.53 -33.49 -7.96
N ILE A 440 9.27 -33.06 -8.17
CA ILE A 440 8.79 -31.82 -7.55
C ILE A 440 8.62 -31.93 -6.03
N ASN A 441 8.24 -33.10 -5.51
CA ASN A 441 8.17 -33.31 -4.06
C ASN A 441 9.57 -33.26 -3.42
N LYS A 442 10.58 -33.91 -4.04
CA LYS A 442 12.00 -33.77 -3.62
C LYS A 442 12.45 -32.30 -3.66
N SER A 443 11.99 -31.52 -4.64
CA SER A 443 12.26 -30.07 -4.70
C SER A 443 11.68 -29.30 -3.51
N ILE A 444 10.45 -29.61 -3.09
CA ILE A 444 9.78 -28.97 -1.96
C ILE A 444 10.43 -29.35 -0.62
N GLU A 445 10.90 -30.59 -0.47
CA GLU A 445 11.69 -31.03 0.69
C GLU A 445 13.03 -30.27 0.83
N LEU A 446 13.50 -29.62 -0.24
CA LEU A 446 14.74 -28.83 -0.29
C LEU A 446 14.49 -27.32 -0.19
N GLU A 447 13.33 -26.83 -0.64
CA GLU A 447 12.99 -25.40 -0.68
C GLU A 447 11.46 -25.16 -0.75
N MET A 448 10.89 -24.54 0.28
CA MET A 448 9.49 -24.11 0.31
C MET A 448 9.35 -22.73 -0.36
N SER A 449 9.39 -22.71 -1.70
CA SER A 449 9.25 -21.49 -2.52
C SER A 449 8.02 -21.52 -3.43
N TRP A 450 7.47 -20.33 -3.71
CA TRP A 450 6.26 -20.15 -4.54
C TRP A 450 6.35 -20.90 -5.88
N PHE A 451 7.52 -20.89 -6.54
CA PHE A 451 7.71 -21.52 -7.85
C PHE A 451 7.63 -23.05 -7.80
N ASN A 452 8.06 -23.68 -6.70
CA ASN A 452 7.86 -25.11 -6.49
C ASN A 452 6.37 -25.47 -6.42
N TYR A 453 5.57 -24.62 -5.76
CA TYR A 453 4.11 -24.81 -5.69
C TYR A 453 3.40 -24.53 -7.02
N VAL A 454 3.89 -23.60 -7.85
CA VAL A 454 3.41 -23.47 -9.24
C VAL A 454 3.67 -24.76 -10.02
N LEU A 455 4.89 -25.29 -9.98
CA LEU A 455 5.22 -26.53 -10.69
C LEU A 455 4.44 -27.74 -10.16
N LEU A 456 4.22 -27.84 -8.85
CA LEU A 456 3.35 -28.86 -8.25
C LEU A 456 1.91 -28.74 -8.75
N GLY A 457 1.39 -27.52 -8.87
CA GLY A 457 0.09 -27.26 -9.46
C GLY A 457 0.00 -27.72 -10.93
N LYS A 458 1.05 -27.47 -11.72
CA LYS A 458 1.17 -27.94 -13.11
C LYS A 458 1.21 -29.46 -13.20
N VAL A 459 1.89 -30.15 -12.27
CA VAL A 459 1.86 -31.63 -12.18
C VAL A 459 0.43 -32.12 -11.89
N TYR A 460 -0.23 -31.57 -10.87
CA TYR A 460 -1.60 -31.99 -10.51
C TYR A 460 -2.61 -31.73 -11.64
N GLU A 461 -2.49 -30.62 -12.37
CA GLU A 461 -3.36 -30.32 -13.51
C GLU A 461 -3.13 -31.30 -14.68
N MET A 462 -1.88 -31.74 -14.93
CA MET A 462 -1.62 -32.85 -15.88
C MET A 462 -2.19 -34.19 -15.39
N LYS A 463 -2.21 -34.47 -14.08
CA LYS A 463 -2.90 -35.66 -13.50
C LYS A 463 -4.44 -35.56 -13.56
N GLY A 464 -5.00 -34.40 -13.91
CA GLY A 464 -6.44 -34.11 -13.84
C GLY A 464 -6.95 -33.85 -12.41
N GLU A 465 -6.04 -33.69 -11.45
CA GLU A 465 -6.32 -33.52 -10.02
C GLU A 465 -6.56 -32.03 -9.68
N ASN A 466 -7.44 -31.37 -10.44
CA ASN A 466 -7.63 -29.91 -10.45
C ASN A 466 -7.84 -29.27 -9.05
N ARG A 467 -8.43 -29.99 -8.09
CA ARG A 467 -8.58 -29.51 -6.69
C ARG A 467 -7.22 -29.36 -5.99
N LEU A 468 -6.28 -30.27 -6.22
CA LEU A 468 -4.92 -30.22 -5.66
C LEU A 468 -4.04 -29.26 -6.45
N ALA A 469 -4.28 -29.13 -7.76
CA ALA A 469 -3.68 -28.06 -8.55
C ALA A 469 -4.04 -26.67 -7.98
N ALA A 470 -5.31 -26.45 -7.65
CA ALA A 470 -5.78 -25.21 -7.07
C ALA A 470 -5.20 -24.89 -5.69
N ASP A 471 -5.06 -25.91 -4.84
CA ASP A 471 -4.45 -25.81 -3.51
C ASP A 471 -2.96 -25.43 -3.60
N ALA A 472 -2.23 -26.06 -4.54
CA ALA A 472 -0.83 -25.72 -4.83
C ALA A 472 -0.69 -24.31 -5.42
N TYR A 473 -1.50 -23.92 -6.41
CA TYR A 473 -1.49 -22.57 -6.98
C TYR A 473 -1.85 -21.49 -5.95
N LEU A 474 -2.81 -21.74 -5.06
CA LEU A 474 -3.14 -20.83 -3.95
C LEU A 474 -1.98 -20.74 -2.93
N THR A 475 -1.31 -21.86 -2.65
CA THR A 475 -0.10 -21.88 -1.80
C THR A 475 1.04 -21.07 -2.42
N ALA A 476 1.25 -21.17 -3.74
CA ALA A 476 2.21 -20.35 -4.47
C ALA A 476 1.88 -18.85 -4.35
N PHE A 477 0.62 -18.47 -4.56
CA PHE A 477 0.18 -17.09 -4.44
C PHE A 477 0.24 -16.56 -3.00
N ASN A 478 0.01 -17.41 -1.98
CA ASN A 478 0.22 -17.04 -0.58
C ASN A 478 1.69 -16.79 -0.25
N LEU A 479 2.62 -17.60 -0.79
CA LEU A 479 4.06 -17.44 -0.58
C LEU A 479 4.62 -16.19 -1.29
N ARG A 480 4.12 -15.87 -2.47
CA ARG A 480 4.46 -14.65 -3.22
C ARG A 480 3.25 -14.13 -4.00
N PRO A 481 2.40 -13.25 -3.45
CA PRO A 481 1.29 -12.68 -4.19
C PRO A 481 1.78 -11.63 -5.21
N GLY A 482 1.02 -11.43 -6.28
CA GLY A 482 1.30 -10.44 -7.32
C GLY A 482 1.35 -10.98 -8.76
N GLU A 483 1.50 -10.05 -9.70
CA GLU A 483 1.47 -10.26 -11.16
C GLU A 483 2.42 -11.39 -11.62
N ASN A 484 3.63 -11.46 -11.06
CA ASN A 484 4.67 -12.42 -11.46
C ASN A 484 4.24 -13.88 -11.20
N THR A 485 3.79 -14.19 -9.99
CA THR A 485 3.34 -15.54 -9.62
C THR A 485 2.10 -15.93 -10.41
N LEU A 486 1.20 -14.96 -10.64
CA LEU A 486 -0.05 -15.15 -11.38
C LEU A 486 0.21 -15.44 -12.86
N TYR A 487 1.13 -14.72 -13.50
CA TYR A 487 1.62 -15.02 -14.85
C TYR A 487 2.19 -16.44 -14.95
N TRP A 488 2.97 -16.87 -13.96
CA TRP A 488 3.54 -18.22 -13.91
C TRP A 488 2.49 -19.32 -13.69
N ILE A 489 1.44 -19.06 -12.89
CA ILE A 489 0.28 -19.95 -12.77
C ILE A 489 -0.42 -20.06 -14.13
N GLU A 490 -0.67 -18.96 -14.83
CA GLU A 490 -1.37 -18.97 -16.12
C GLU A 490 -0.55 -19.57 -17.26
N ASN A 491 0.75 -19.24 -17.38
CA ASN A 491 1.54 -19.45 -18.60
C ASN A 491 2.75 -20.38 -18.43
N GLY A 492 3.12 -20.75 -17.20
CA GLY A 492 4.28 -21.60 -16.92
C GLY A 492 4.12 -23.02 -17.42
N VAL A 493 5.08 -23.54 -18.20
CA VAL A 493 5.11 -24.89 -18.80
C VAL A 493 4.01 -25.15 -19.85
N PHE A 494 2.76 -24.85 -19.53
CA PHE A 494 1.58 -24.88 -20.40
C PHE A 494 0.51 -23.89 -19.89
N GLN A 495 -0.51 -23.62 -20.69
CA GLN A 495 -1.57 -22.68 -20.32
C GLN A 495 -2.60 -23.28 -19.35
N THR A 496 -2.83 -22.60 -18.22
CA THR A 496 -3.81 -22.94 -17.18
C THR A 496 -4.90 -21.88 -17.15
N SER A 497 -6.17 -22.31 -17.04
CA SER A 497 -7.30 -21.38 -16.93
C SER A 497 -7.61 -21.10 -15.46
N VAL A 498 -7.10 -19.98 -14.93
CA VAL A 498 -7.33 -19.56 -13.52
C VAL A 498 -8.82 -19.52 -13.19
N GLN A 499 -9.68 -18.99 -14.07
CA GLN A 499 -11.13 -18.99 -13.89
C GLN A 499 -11.75 -20.39 -13.70
N LYS A 500 -11.14 -21.46 -14.21
CA LYS A 500 -11.63 -22.85 -14.09
C LYS A 500 -10.98 -23.62 -12.94
N ILE A 501 -9.69 -23.40 -12.70
CA ILE A 501 -8.94 -24.16 -11.67
C ILE A 501 -8.96 -23.43 -10.33
N VAL A 502 -8.72 -22.11 -10.31
CA VAL A 502 -8.56 -21.29 -9.10
C VAL A 502 -9.37 -19.99 -9.20
N PRO A 503 -10.72 -20.05 -9.33
CA PRO A 503 -11.53 -18.85 -9.56
C PRO A 503 -11.43 -17.78 -8.46
N TYR A 504 -10.92 -18.14 -7.26
CA TYR A 504 -10.56 -17.20 -6.20
C TYR A 504 -9.47 -16.21 -6.63
N LEU A 505 -8.47 -16.63 -7.41
CA LEU A 505 -7.39 -15.74 -7.85
C LEU A 505 -7.87 -14.68 -8.87
N ASN A 506 -9.07 -14.81 -9.42
CA ASN A 506 -9.66 -13.78 -10.29
C ASN A 506 -9.86 -12.43 -9.59
N SER A 507 -10.09 -12.39 -8.27
CA SER A 507 -10.20 -11.11 -7.53
C SER A 507 -8.86 -10.40 -7.35
N PHE A 508 -7.75 -11.03 -7.78
CA PHE A 508 -6.41 -10.46 -7.79
C PHE A 508 -5.86 -10.28 -9.22
N LEU A 509 -6.67 -10.60 -10.25
CA LEU A 509 -6.36 -10.38 -11.67
C LEU A 509 -6.79 -8.99 -12.18
N ALA A 510 -7.65 -8.25 -11.45
CA ALA A 510 -8.30 -7.05 -12.00
C ALA A 510 -8.74 -6.02 -10.94
N GLU A 511 -7.87 -5.04 -10.63
CA GLU A 511 -8.24 -3.65 -10.34
C GLU A 511 -7.20 -2.72 -11.02
N ASP A 512 -7.64 -1.97 -12.03
CA ASP A 512 -6.88 -0.90 -12.75
C ASP A 512 -7.20 0.49 -12.15
#